data_AF-A0A2K5RQG0-F1
#
_entry.id   AF-A0A2K5RQG0-F1
#
_cell.length_a   1.000
_cell.length_b   1.000
_cell.length_c   1.000
_cell.angle_alpha   90.00
_cell.angle_beta   90.00
_cell.angle_gamma   90.00
#
_symmetry.space_group_name_H-M   'P 1'
#
loop_
_entity.id
_entity.type
_entity.pdbx_description
1 polymer ?
#
loop_
_entity_poly.entity_id
_entity_poly.type
_entity_poly.pdbx_seq_one_letter_code
_entity_poly.pdbx_strand_id
1 'polypeptide(L)'
;MAVSHCLSWAATAFTAVLLFSFGSVAASHIEVTVENFLRVLTGRIPPSTPRSKRLLSDDRSNILIYMTGHGGNGFLKFQDSEEITNIELADAFEQMWQKRRYNELLFIIDTCQGASMYERFYSPNIMALASSQVGEDSLSHQPDPAIGVHLMDRYTFYVLEFLEEINPASQTNMNDLFQVCPKSLCVSTPGHRTDLFQRDPKNVLITDFFGSVRKVEITTETINLQQDSEIMETSYKEDQMGEELMEPLKYAEQLPVAQIIHQKPKLKDWHPPGGFILGLWALIIMVFFKTYGIKHMKFIF
;
A
#
# COMPACT_ATOMS: atom_id res chain seq x y z
N MET A 1 -41.29 -8.57 13.52
CA MET A 1 -40.78 -9.85 12.97
C MET A 1 -40.91 -9.80 11.47
N ALA A 2 -39.88 -10.25 10.74
CA ALA A 2 -39.69 -10.13 9.29
C ALA A 2 -38.98 -8.84 8.79
N VAL A 3 -37.73 -8.64 9.23
CA VAL A 3 -36.64 -8.10 8.38
C VAL A 3 -35.34 -8.80 8.81
N SER A 4 -35.25 -10.10 8.58
CA SER A 4 -34.04 -10.87 8.87
C SER A 4 -33.98 -12.04 7.89
N HIS A 5 -33.77 -11.79 6.60
CA HIS A 5 -33.40 -12.78 5.58
C HIS A 5 -33.27 -12.08 4.21
N CYS A 6 -32.22 -11.26 4.03
CA CYS A 6 -31.78 -10.85 2.67
C CYS A 6 -30.36 -10.27 2.64
N LEU A 7 -29.47 -10.78 3.49
CA LEU A 7 -28.03 -10.46 3.48
C LEU A 7 -27.28 -11.79 3.60
N SER A 8 -27.17 -12.52 2.49
CA SER A 8 -26.45 -13.80 2.46
C SER A 8 -25.65 -14.01 1.18
N TRP A 9 -25.69 -13.11 0.20
CA TRP A 9 -24.95 -13.30 -1.05
C TRP A 9 -24.31 -11.97 -1.48
N ALA A 10 -23.00 -12.01 -1.68
CA ALA A 10 -22.11 -10.95 -2.21
C ALA A 10 -21.53 -9.92 -1.23
N ALA A 11 -20.79 -10.37 -0.21
CA ALA A 11 -19.81 -9.51 0.46
C ALA A 11 -18.59 -10.33 0.90
N THR A 12 -17.80 -10.80 -0.06
CA THR A 12 -16.39 -11.14 0.22
C THR A 12 -15.66 -9.83 0.50
N ALA A 13 -15.49 -9.51 1.78
CA ALA A 13 -14.75 -8.35 2.23
C ALA A 13 -13.26 -8.57 1.99
N PHE A 14 -12.67 -7.77 1.09
CA PHE A 14 -11.22 -7.75 0.89
C PHE A 14 -10.57 -7.02 2.08
N THR A 15 -10.09 -7.77 3.07
CA THR A 15 -9.13 -7.23 4.06
C THR A 15 -7.78 -7.05 3.35
N ALA A 16 -7.47 -5.84 2.90
CA ALA A 16 -6.16 -5.52 2.33
C ALA A 16 -5.20 -5.10 3.45
N VAL A 17 -4.23 -5.96 3.75
CA VAL A 17 -3.09 -5.62 4.61
C VAL A 17 -1.94 -5.19 3.72
N LEU A 18 -1.65 -3.89 3.68
CA LEU A 18 -0.49 -3.34 3.00
C LEU A 18 0.60 -3.08 4.05
N LEU A 19 1.57 -3.98 4.14
CA LEU A 19 2.80 -3.78 4.90
C LEU A 19 3.83 -3.11 3.98
N PHE A 20 4.00 -1.79 4.14
CA PHE A 20 5.08 -1.04 3.53
C PHE A 20 6.26 -0.97 4.51
N SER A 21 7.12 -1.97 4.46
CA SER A 21 8.56 -1.79 4.68
C SER A 21 9.21 -2.10 3.33
N PHE A 22 10.38 -1.51 3.01
CA PHE A 22 11.03 -1.64 1.69
C PHE A 22 11.53 -3.07 1.40
N GLY A 23 10.53 -3.91 1.12
CA GLY A 23 10.44 -5.36 1.13
C GLY A 23 8.94 -5.68 1.21
N SER A 24 8.17 -5.37 0.16
CA SER A 24 6.72 -5.59 0.13
C SER A 24 6.40 -7.05 0.44
N VAL A 25 5.68 -7.30 1.53
CA VAL A 25 5.17 -8.63 1.85
C VAL A 25 3.87 -8.84 1.08
N ALA A 26 3.93 -9.62 0.01
CA ALA A 26 2.77 -9.98 -0.78
C ALA A 26 2.21 -11.34 -0.34
N ALA A 27 0.96 -11.35 0.14
CA ALA A 27 0.20 -12.57 0.46
C ALA A 27 -0.99 -12.72 -0.50
N SER A 28 -1.27 -13.95 -0.94
CA SER A 28 -2.46 -14.27 -1.73
C SER A 28 -3.65 -14.60 -0.82
N HIS A 29 -4.89 -14.60 -1.35
CA HIS A 29 -6.14 -14.83 -0.59
C HIS A 29 -6.14 -16.10 0.30
N ILE A 30 -5.37 -17.13 -0.04
CA ILE A 30 -5.27 -18.38 0.74
C ILE A 30 -4.30 -18.23 1.93
N GLU A 31 -3.45 -17.21 1.93
CA GLU A 31 -2.39 -16.99 2.92
C GLU A 31 -2.72 -15.88 3.95
N VAL A 32 -3.84 -15.16 3.77
CA VAL A 32 -4.26 -14.06 4.65
C VAL A 32 -4.99 -14.61 5.88
N THR A 33 -4.24 -15.17 6.83
CA THR A 33 -4.75 -15.53 8.17
C THR A 33 -4.18 -14.59 9.23
N VAL A 34 -4.87 -14.47 10.36
CA VAL A 34 -4.37 -13.68 11.51
C VAL A 34 -3.02 -14.23 11.97
N GLU A 35 -2.90 -15.56 12.06
CA GLU A 35 -1.65 -16.21 12.45
C GLU A 35 -0.49 -15.85 11.52
N ASN A 36 -0.68 -15.92 10.19
CA ASN A 36 0.38 -15.61 9.23
C ASN A 36 0.79 -14.14 9.33
N PHE A 37 -0.19 -13.24 9.47
CA PHE A 37 0.08 -11.81 9.65
C PHE A 37 0.95 -11.56 10.91
N LEU A 38 0.55 -12.11 12.06
CA LEU A 38 1.32 -11.98 13.30
C LEU A 38 2.71 -12.63 13.21
N ARG A 39 2.84 -13.75 12.50
CA ARG A 39 4.13 -14.42 12.26
C ARG A 39 5.07 -13.57 11.40
N VAL A 40 4.55 -12.89 10.38
CA VAL A 40 5.33 -11.96 9.55
C VAL A 40 5.87 -10.81 10.40
N LEU A 41 4.99 -10.18 11.20
CA LEU A 41 5.38 -9.08 12.10
C LEU A 41 6.48 -9.52 13.08
N THR A 42 6.25 -10.63 13.77
CA THR A 42 7.15 -11.14 14.83
C THR A 42 8.36 -11.90 14.32
N GLY A 43 8.49 -12.08 13.00
CA GLY A 43 9.58 -12.82 12.34
C GLY A 43 9.56 -14.32 12.58
N ARG A 44 8.44 -14.90 13.00
CA ARG A 44 8.26 -16.35 13.24
C ARG A 44 7.82 -17.08 11.97
N ILE A 45 8.64 -17.00 10.93
CA ILE A 45 8.38 -17.60 9.63
C ILE A 45 9.40 -18.72 9.32
N PRO A 46 8.99 -19.82 8.67
CA PRO A 46 9.91 -20.90 8.29
C PRO A 46 11.12 -20.41 7.47
N PRO A 47 12.31 -21.03 7.59
CA PRO A 47 13.47 -20.70 6.75
C PRO A 47 13.24 -20.88 5.24
N SER A 48 12.28 -21.71 4.84
CA SER A 48 11.89 -21.90 3.44
C SER A 48 11.01 -20.78 2.87
N THR A 49 10.45 -19.89 3.70
CA THR A 49 9.58 -18.80 3.21
C THR A 49 10.36 -17.86 2.27
N PRO A 50 9.86 -17.55 1.06
CA PRO A 50 10.54 -16.65 0.14
C PRO A 50 10.79 -15.26 0.73
N ARG A 51 11.87 -14.59 0.31
CA ARG A 51 12.25 -13.26 0.80
C ARG A 51 11.14 -12.21 0.64
N SER A 52 10.39 -12.27 -0.45
CA SER A 52 9.24 -11.39 -0.75
C SER A 52 8.04 -11.58 0.18
N LYS A 53 8.04 -12.60 1.05
CA LYS A 53 6.99 -12.83 2.04
C LYS A 53 7.49 -12.60 3.47
N ARG A 54 8.64 -11.96 3.62
CA ARG A 54 9.26 -11.67 4.92
C ARG A 54 9.33 -10.18 5.17
N LEU A 55 9.07 -9.79 6.41
CA LEU A 55 9.43 -8.49 6.91
C LEU A 55 10.90 -8.52 7.36
N LEU A 56 11.80 -7.99 6.52
CA LEU A 56 13.24 -7.91 6.80
C LEU A 56 13.61 -6.55 7.39
N SER A 57 13.06 -6.24 8.56
CA SER A 57 13.27 -4.99 9.27
C SER A 57 14.14 -5.16 10.51
N ASP A 58 14.78 -4.07 10.92
CA ASP A 58 15.68 -3.95 12.06
C ASP A 58 15.39 -2.67 12.88
N ASP A 59 16.24 -2.34 13.85
CA ASP A 59 16.13 -1.14 14.70
C ASP A 59 16.37 0.18 13.97
N ARG A 60 16.66 0.15 12.66
CA ARG A 60 16.81 1.33 11.80
C ARG A 60 15.68 1.45 10.77
N SER A 61 14.77 0.48 10.75
CA SER A 61 13.71 0.38 9.75
C SER A 61 12.45 1.10 10.20
N ASN A 62 11.95 2.01 9.38
CA ASN A 62 10.60 2.58 9.55
C ASN A 62 9.57 1.65 8.90
N ILE A 63 8.48 1.34 9.61
CA ILE A 63 7.45 0.41 9.16
C ILE A 63 6.12 1.13 9.04
N LEU A 64 5.45 0.97 7.89
CA LEU A 64 4.05 1.31 7.72
C LEU A 64 3.21 0.04 7.69
N ILE A 65 2.22 -0.01 8.57
CA ILE A 65 1.19 -1.04 8.61
C ILE A 65 -0.14 -0.37 8.27
N TYR A 66 -0.69 -0.71 7.11
CA TYR A 66 -2.01 -0.28 6.68
C TYR A 66 -2.98 -1.46 6.70
N MET A 67 -4.08 -1.31 7.42
CA MET A 67 -5.14 -2.32 7.52
C MET A 67 -6.48 -1.68 7.16
N THR A 68 -7.24 -2.35 6.30
CA THR A 68 -8.60 -1.92 5.95
C THR A 68 -9.56 -3.11 5.98
N GLY A 69 -10.80 -2.88 6.38
CA GLY A 69 -11.84 -3.91 6.39
C GLY A 69 -12.96 -3.62 7.38
N HIS A 70 -13.82 -4.61 7.61
CA HIS A 70 -14.88 -4.50 8.62
C HIS A 70 -14.36 -4.79 10.02
N GLY A 71 -14.82 -4.02 10.99
CA GLY A 71 -14.36 -4.10 12.36
C GLY A 71 -15.41 -3.59 13.33
N GLY A 72 -15.02 -3.51 14.59
CA GLY A 72 -15.83 -2.98 15.67
C GLY A 72 -14.95 -2.61 16.85
N ASN A 73 -15.53 -2.55 18.04
CA ASN A 73 -14.79 -2.15 19.23
C ASN A 73 -13.70 -3.17 19.60
N GLY A 74 -12.45 -2.85 19.28
CA GLY A 74 -11.26 -3.61 19.62
C GLY A 74 -10.96 -4.79 18.72
N PHE A 75 -11.61 -4.93 17.57
CA PHE A 75 -11.30 -5.99 16.60
C PHE A 75 -11.48 -5.56 15.14
N LEU A 76 -10.75 -6.23 14.25
CA LEU A 76 -10.93 -6.18 12.80
C LEU A 76 -11.14 -7.60 12.29
N LYS A 77 -12.10 -7.79 11.38
CA LYS A 77 -12.35 -9.08 10.75
C LYS A 77 -11.29 -9.40 9.70
N PHE A 78 -10.74 -10.60 9.80
CA PHE A 78 -9.89 -11.21 8.79
C PHE A 78 -10.72 -12.26 8.06
N GLN A 79 -11.02 -11.98 6.79
CA GLN A 79 -11.97 -12.80 6.03
C GLN A 79 -13.33 -12.89 6.76
N ASP A 80 -14.06 -13.98 6.53
CA ASP A 80 -15.40 -14.22 7.13
C ASP A 80 -15.36 -15.03 8.44
N SER A 81 -14.19 -15.52 8.88
CA SER A 81 -14.09 -16.51 9.97
C SER A 81 -13.16 -16.13 11.13
N GLU A 82 -12.19 -15.24 10.93
CA GLU A 82 -11.22 -14.86 11.95
C GLU A 82 -11.34 -13.38 12.31
N GLU A 83 -10.90 -13.02 13.51
CA GLU A 83 -10.84 -11.64 13.98
C GLU A 83 -9.47 -11.42 14.61
N ILE A 84 -8.85 -10.27 14.30
CA ILE A 84 -7.66 -9.81 14.99
C ILE A 84 -8.05 -8.72 15.98
N THR A 85 -7.60 -8.86 17.22
CA THR A 85 -7.92 -7.95 18.31
C THR A 85 -6.84 -6.88 18.51
N ASN A 86 -7.22 -5.78 19.16
CA ASN A 86 -6.30 -4.72 19.55
C ASN A 86 -5.23 -5.20 20.54
N ILE A 87 -5.53 -6.22 21.37
CA ILE A 87 -4.58 -6.85 22.29
C ILE A 87 -3.53 -7.65 21.52
N GLU A 88 -3.96 -8.48 20.56
CA GLU A 88 -3.02 -9.28 19.74
C GLU A 88 -2.07 -8.40 18.93
N LEU A 89 -2.56 -7.27 18.39
CA LEU A 89 -1.73 -6.27 17.73
C LEU A 89 -0.74 -5.62 18.69
N ALA A 90 -1.20 -5.20 19.87
CA ALA A 90 -0.33 -4.60 20.87
C ALA A 90 0.82 -5.55 21.28
N ASP A 91 0.50 -6.82 21.54
CA ASP A 91 1.48 -7.84 21.90
C ASP A 91 2.43 -8.18 20.75
N ALA A 92 1.95 -8.10 19.50
CA ALA A 92 2.81 -8.28 18.34
C ALA A 92 3.80 -7.13 18.17
N PHE A 93 3.35 -5.88 18.35
CA PHE A 93 4.22 -4.70 18.30
C PHE A 93 5.23 -4.69 19.44
N GLU A 94 4.85 -5.19 20.61
CA GLU A 94 5.79 -5.38 21.71
C GLU A 94 6.87 -6.41 21.36
N GLN A 95 6.47 -7.55 20.80
CA GLN A 95 7.43 -8.55 20.35
C GLN A 95 8.35 -8.03 19.25
N MET A 96 7.86 -7.16 18.36
CA MET A 96 8.69 -6.50 17.37
C MET A 96 9.69 -5.55 18.02
N TRP A 97 9.26 -4.78 19.02
CA TRP A 97 10.11 -3.84 19.76
C TRP A 97 11.22 -4.57 20.52
N GLN A 98 10.88 -5.59 21.31
CA GLN A 98 11.84 -6.40 22.07
C GLN A 98 12.88 -7.08 21.17
N LYS A 99 12.46 -7.48 19.96
CA LYS A 99 13.35 -8.06 18.94
C LYS A 99 14.06 -7.04 18.06
N ARG A 100 13.94 -5.73 18.35
CA ARG A 100 14.57 -4.65 17.58
C ARG A 100 14.25 -4.73 16.09
N ARG A 101 12.97 -4.90 15.77
CA ARG A 101 12.48 -5.06 14.38
C ARG A 101 11.95 -3.77 13.77
N TYR A 102 11.94 -2.65 14.48
CA TYR A 102 11.62 -1.34 13.92
C TYR A 102 12.31 -0.21 14.69
N ASN A 103 12.56 0.89 13.99
CA ASN A 103 12.90 2.20 14.55
C ASN A 103 11.63 2.98 14.92
N GLU A 104 10.75 3.18 13.94
CA GLU A 104 9.48 3.89 14.04
C GLU A 104 8.39 3.08 13.31
N LEU A 105 7.17 3.08 13.85
CA LEU A 105 6.03 2.37 13.26
C LEU A 105 4.85 3.34 13.07
N LEU A 106 4.36 3.40 11.84
CA LEU A 106 3.12 4.08 11.48
C LEU A 106 2.03 3.03 11.26
N PHE A 107 1.00 3.06 12.10
CA PHE A 107 -0.16 2.19 12.00
C PHE A 107 -1.35 2.98 11.48
N ILE A 108 -1.95 2.56 10.36
CA ILE A 108 -3.14 3.19 9.79
C ILE A 108 -4.22 2.13 9.67
N ILE A 109 -5.40 2.40 10.23
CA ILE A 109 -6.53 1.49 10.15
C ILE A 109 -7.78 2.17 9.60
N ASP A 110 -8.33 1.64 8.51
CA ASP A 110 -9.61 2.06 7.94
C ASP A 110 -10.70 1.03 8.25
N THR A 111 -11.50 1.31 9.29
CA THR A 111 -12.58 0.42 9.74
C THR A 111 -13.57 1.15 10.66
N CYS A 112 -14.74 0.56 10.92
CA CYS A 112 -15.68 1.06 11.93
C CYS A 112 -15.07 0.96 13.34
N GLN A 113 -15.23 1.99 14.15
CA GLN A 113 -14.64 2.11 15.49
C GLN A 113 -13.11 1.95 15.50
N GLY A 114 -12.43 2.38 14.43
CA GLY A 114 -11.00 2.13 14.23
C GLY A 114 -10.10 2.67 15.35
N ALA A 115 -10.50 3.75 16.03
CA ALA A 115 -9.74 4.29 17.17
C ALA A 115 -9.54 3.26 18.30
N SER A 116 -10.50 2.35 18.51
CA SER A 116 -10.40 1.28 19.51
C SER A 116 -9.22 0.32 19.26
N MET A 117 -8.71 0.25 18.03
CA MET A 117 -7.67 -0.69 17.64
C MET A 117 -6.29 -0.34 18.17
N TYR A 118 -6.02 0.94 18.43
CA TYR A 118 -4.73 1.40 18.96
C TYR A 118 -4.77 1.78 20.44
N GLU A 119 -5.92 1.72 21.11
CA GLU A 119 -6.04 2.08 22.54
C GLU A 119 -5.14 1.23 23.44
N ARG A 120 -4.93 -0.03 23.06
CA ARG A 120 -4.12 -0.99 23.82
C ARG A 120 -2.65 -0.99 23.46
N PHE A 121 -2.20 -0.15 22.53
CA PHE A 121 -0.77 -0.06 22.22
C PHE A 121 -0.01 0.52 23.41
N TYR A 122 1.13 -0.09 23.72
CA TYR A 122 2.00 0.29 24.83
C TYR A 122 3.50 0.30 24.48
N SER A 123 3.88 -0.19 23.29
CA SER A 123 5.26 -0.15 22.82
C SER A 123 5.63 1.24 22.28
N PRO A 124 6.89 1.67 22.44
CA PRO A 124 7.32 3.01 22.05
C PRO A 124 7.49 3.14 20.52
N ASN A 125 7.63 4.38 20.06
CA ASN A 125 7.87 4.77 18.67
C ASN A 125 6.75 4.37 17.70
N ILE A 126 5.51 4.35 18.19
CA ILE A 126 4.31 4.05 17.38
C ILE A 126 3.47 5.32 17.21
N MET A 127 3.17 5.66 15.96
CA MET A 127 2.15 6.63 15.59
C MET A 127 0.96 5.88 14.98
N ALA A 128 -0.26 6.14 15.44
CA ALA A 128 -1.45 5.44 14.95
C ALA A 128 -2.51 6.40 14.41
N LEU A 129 -3.15 6.05 13.31
CA LEU A 129 -4.25 6.77 12.68
C LEU A 129 -5.42 5.79 12.45
N ALA A 130 -6.65 6.28 12.61
CA ALA A 130 -7.87 5.55 12.32
C ALA A 130 -8.86 6.40 11.53
N SER A 131 -9.67 5.75 10.69
CA SER A 131 -10.71 6.42 9.91
C SER A 131 -11.95 6.84 10.70
N SER A 132 -12.16 6.28 11.91
CA SER A 132 -13.34 6.56 12.74
C SER A 132 -13.04 6.48 14.25
N GLN A 133 -13.81 7.21 15.06
CA GLN A 133 -13.78 7.12 16.52
C GLN A 133 -14.61 5.95 17.06
N VAL A 134 -14.41 5.61 18.33
CA VAL A 134 -15.26 4.63 19.02
C VAL A 134 -16.72 5.08 19.00
N GLY A 135 -17.61 4.20 18.57
CA GLY A 135 -19.04 4.50 18.38
C GLY A 135 -19.40 5.15 17.03
N GLU A 136 -18.44 5.37 16.13
CA GLU A 136 -18.69 5.83 14.75
C GLU A 136 -18.41 4.73 13.73
N ASP A 137 -19.16 4.75 12.63
CA ASP A 137 -18.91 3.88 11.47
C ASP A 137 -17.89 4.52 10.51
N SER A 138 -17.11 3.70 9.81
CA SER A 138 -16.39 4.12 8.60
C SER A 138 -17.27 3.85 7.39
N LEU A 139 -17.22 4.74 6.38
CA LEU A 139 -18.15 4.74 5.26
C LEU A 139 -17.44 4.58 3.93
N SER A 140 -18.12 3.88 3.03
CA SER A 140 -17.67 3.66 1.67
C SER A 140 -17.84 4.89 0.78
N HIS A 141 -17.07 4.92 -0.30
CA HIS A 141 -17.03 5.94 -1.35
C HIS A 141 -17.24 5.30 -2.73
N GLN A 142 -17.32 6.10 -3.79
CA GLN A 142 -17.39 5.66 -5.20
C GLN A 142 -18.29 4.43 -5.44
N PRO A 143 -19.62 4.58 -5.33
CA PRO A 143 -20.53 3.52 -5.73
C PRO A 143 -20.42 3.28 -7.25
N ASP A 144 -20.27 2.03 -7.67
CA ASP A 144 -20.34 1.65 -9.08
C ASP A 144 -21.68 0.92 -9.34
N PRO A 145 -22.64 1.56 -10.03
CA PRO A 145 -23.94 0.97 -10.32
C PRO A 145 -23.89 -0.27 -11.23
N ALA A 146 -22.82 -0.46 -12.01
CA ALA A 146 -22.70 -1.58 -12.93
C ALA A 146 -22.40 -2.89 -12.20
N ILE A 147 -21.61 -2.81 -11.12
CA ILE A 147 -21.25 -3.97 -10.26
C ILE A 147 -22.04 -4.01 -8.96
N GLY A 148 -22.70 -2.92 -8.56
CA GLY A 148 -23.53 -2.85 -7.37
C GLY A 148 -22.74 -2.84 -6.05
N VAL A 149 -21.45 -2.50 -6.10
CA VAL A 149 -20.58 -2.40 -4.93
C VAL A 149 -19.88 -1.04 -4.87
N HIS A 150 -19.34 -0.73 -3.71
CA HIS A 150 -18.46 0.42 -3.53
C HIS A 150 -17.01 0.02 -3.80
N LEU A 151 -16.27 0.90 -4.47
CA LEU A 151 -14.89 0.59 -4.90
C LEU A 151 -13.87 0.81 -3.78
N MET A 152 -14.09 1.79 -2.91
CA MET A 152 -13.11 2.26 -1.92
C MET A 152 -13.82 2.84 -0.70
N ASP A 153 -13.13 2.93 0.42
CA ASP A 153 -13.60 3.65 1.61
C ASP A 153 -13.27 5.15 1.53
N ARG A 154 -14.08 6.00 2.19
CA ARG A 154 -13.91 7.47 2.14
C ARG A 154 -12.55 7.90 2.65
N TYR A 155 -12.14 7.39 3.82
CA TYR A 155 -10.86 7.74 4.40
C TYR A 155 -9.71 7.28 3.50
N THR A 156 -9.74 6.03 3.05
CA THR A 156 -8.81 5.49 2.04
C THR A 156 -8.71 6.38 0.80
N PHE A 157 -9.85 6.82 0.24
CA PHE A 157 -9.90 7.66 -0.96
C PHE A 157 -9.15 8.99 -0.76
N TYR A 158 -9.43 9.72 0.32
CA TYR A 158 -8.77 11.00 0.58
C TYR A 158 -7.30 10.84 0.95
N VAL A 159 -6.92 9.77 1.67
CA VAL A 159 -5.51 9.45 1.92
C VAL A 159 -4.77 9.19 0.62
N LEU A 160 -5.35 8.45 -0.32
CA LEU A 160 -4.73 8.19 -1.62
C LEU A 160 -4.65 9.46 -2.48
N GLU A 161 -5.72 10.25 -2.57
CA GLU A 161 -5.72 11.54 -3.28
C GLU A 161 -4.61 12.45 -2.77
N PHE A 162 -4.46 12.54 -1.44
CA PHE A 162 -3.38 13.29 -0.82
C PHE A 162 -1.98 12.73 -1.16
N LEU A 163 -1.81 11.40 -1.12
CA LEU A 163 -0.52 10.75 -1.40
C LEU A 163 -0.12 10.84 -2.88
N GLU A 164 -1.06 10.96 -3.81
CA GLU A 164 -0.77 11.15 -5.25
C GLU A 164 -0.03 12.46 -5.54
N GLU A 165 -0.20 13.48 -4.68
CA GLU A 165 0.52 14.76 -4.80
C GLU A 165 1.91 14.72 -4.15
N ILE A 166 2.23 13.68 -3.37
CA ILE A 166 3.49 13.56 -2.63
C ILE A 166 4.58 12.96 -3.53
N ASN A 167 5.67 13.70 -3.67
CA ASN A 167 6.90 13.23 -4.33
C ASN A 167 8.04 13.04 -3.31
N PRO A 168 9.14 12.34 -3.67
CA PRO A 168 10.25 12.09 -2.74
C PRO A 168 10.96 13.34 -2.20
N ALA A 169 10.83 14.50 -2.86
CA ALA A 169 11.39 15.77 -2.41
C ALA A 169 10.41 16.58 -1.52
N SER A 170 9.19 16.09 -1.35
CA SER A 170 8.15 16.78 -0.59
C SER A 170 8.55 16.97 0.87
N GLN A 171 8.21 18.14 1.41
CA GLN A 171 8.42 18.52 2.80
C GLN A 171 7.12 18.43 3.62
N THR A 172 6.09 17.79 3.08
CA THR A 172 4.83 17.55 3.77
C THR A 172 5.06 16.68 5.01
N ASN A 173 4.44 17.05 6.12
CA ASN A 173 4.67 16.43 7.42
C ASN A 173 3.45 15.62 7.89
N MET A 174 3.59 14.86 8.97
CA MET A 174 2.52 13.99 9.47
C MET A 174 1.28 14.75 9.97
N ASN A 175 1.40 16.01 10.40
CA ASN A 175 0.23 16.81 10.76
C ASN A 175 -0.66 17.13 9.55
N ASP A 176 -0.08 17.22 8.36
CA ASP A 176 -0.85 17.41 7.13
C ASP A 176 -1.66 16.14 6.85
N LEU A 177 -1.07 14.95 7.06
CA LEU A 177 -1.78 13.66 6.93
C LEU A 177 -2.97 13.56 7.90
N PHE A 178 -2.85 14.06 9.13
CA PHE A 178 -3.94 14.02 10.12
C PHE A 178 -5.18 14.83 9.70
N GLN A 179 -5.01 15.77 8.76
CA GLN A 179 -6.07 16.68 8.32
C GLN A 179 -6.67 16.31 6.97
N VAL A 180 -6.19 15.23 6.34
CA VAL A 180 -6.60 14.82 4.99
C VAL A 180 -8.09 14.55 4.87
N CYS A 181 -8.71 14.01 5.91
CA CYS A 181 -10.12 13.68 5.89
C CYS A 181 -10.88 14.35 7.04
N PRO A 182 -11.27 15.62 6.91
CA PRO A 182 -12.14 16.26 7.89
C PRO A 182 -13.50 15.55 7.96
N LYS A 183 -14.19 15.70 9.09
CA LYS A 183 -15.49 15.06 9.36
C LYS A 183 -16.53 15.29 8.26
N SER A 184 -16.50 16.44 7.58
CA SER A 184 -17.40 16.75 6.48
C SER A 184 -17.20 15.86 5.25
N LEU A 185 -15.98 15.36 5.02
CA LEU A 185 -15.64 14.53 3.86
C LEU A 185 -15.75 13.04 4.20
N CYS A 186 -15.18 12.64 5.33
CA CYS A 186 -15.22 11.25 5.79
C CYS A 186 -16.61 10.82 6.28
N VAL A 187 -17.42 11.77 6.78
CA VAL A 187 -18.71 11.48 7.45
C VAL A 187 -18.52 10.60 8.71
N SER A 188 -17.27 10.43 9.13
CA SER A 188 -16.76 9.90 10.39
C SER A 188 -15.69 10.87 10.90
N THR A 189 -15.23 10.71 12.12
CA THR A 189 -14.14 11.52 12.70
C THR A 189 -12.86 10.69 12.69
N PRO A 190 -11.89 10.96 11.81
CA PRO A 190 -10.59 10.29 11.91
C PRO A 190 -9.90 10.61 13.24
N GLY A 191 -9.26 9.59 13.80
CA GLY A 191 -8.51 9.69 15.05
C GLY A 191 -7.02 9.50 14.81
N HIS A 192 -6.20 10.08 15.67
CA HIS A 192 -4.76 9.82 15.69
C HIS A 192 -4.26 9.74 17.13
N ARG A 193 -3.23 8.93 17.34
CA ARG A 193 -2.57 8.71 18.63
C ARG A 193 -1.07 8.84 18.45
N THR A 194 -0.46 9.75 19.22
CA THR A 194 0.97 10.13 19.08
C THR A 194 1.73 10.11 20.40
N ASP A 195 1.10 9.77 21.52
CA ASP A 195 1.73 9.74 22.86
C ASP A 195 2.87 8.72 22.97
N LEU A 196 2.81 7.65 22.18
CA LEU A 196 3.87 6.63 22.10
C LEU A 196 5.02 7.04 21.16
N PHE A 197 4.86 8.13 20.40
CA PHE A 197 5.81 8.56 19.38
C PHE A 197 6.71 9.69 19.91
N GLN A 198 8.03 9.52 19.85
CA GLN A 198 8.97 10.44 20.51
C GLN A 198 9.12 11.79 19.81
N ARG A 199 9.07 11.82 18.47
CA ARG A 199 9.24 13.05 17.68
C ARG A 199 7.92 13.82 17.58
N ASP A 200 8.00 15.14 17.49
CA ASP A 200 6.83 15.96 17.14
C ASP A 200 6.40 15.64 15.69
N PRO A 201 5.13 15.21 15.45
CA PRO A 201 4.59 14.94 14.12
C PRO A 201 4.80 16.08 13.10
N LYS A 202 4.93 17.34 13.55
CA LYS A 202 5.25 18.49 12.68
C LYS A 202 6.62 18.38 11.99
N ASN A 203 7.55 17.66 12.61
CA ASN A 203 8.92 17.48 12.14
C ASN A 203 9.14 16.09 11.51
N VAL A 204 8.07 15.32 11.32
CA VAL A 204 8.12 13.97 10.74
C VAL A 204 7.57 14.08 9.33
N LEU A 205 8.42 13.79 8.35
CA LEU A 205 8.00 13.84 6.95
C LEU A 205 7.17 12.62 6.61
N ILE A 206 6.19 12.79 5.73
CA ILE A 206 5.40 11.66 5.21
C ILE A 206 6.30 10.69 4.43
N THR A 207 7.32 11.23 3.78
CA THR A 207 8.34 10.45 3.06
C THR A 207 9.18 9.56 3.99
N ASP A 208 9.21 9.78 5.31
CA ASP A 208 9.86 8.87 6.27
C ASP A 208 9.15 7.49 6.33
N PHE A 209 7.87 7.41 5.95
CA PHE A 209 7.07 6.16 5.94
C PHE A 209 6.61 5.73 4.54
N PHE A 210 6.25 6.68 3.68
CA PHE A 210 5.73 6.41 2.33
C PHE A 210 6.79 6.53 1.23
N GLY A 211 7.94 7.15 1.53
CA GLY A 211 9.03 7.37 0.57
C GLY A 211 10.12 6.30 0.67
N SER A 212 10.71 5.93 -0.47
CA SER A 212 11.90 5.04 -0.53
C SER A 212 13.18 5.80 -0.21
N VAL A 213 13.18 6.55 0.89
CA VAL A 213 14.31 7.40 1.27
C VAL A 213 15.26 6.60 2.15
N ARG A 214 16.35 6.10 1.57
CA ARG A 214 17.42 5.45 2.31
C ARG A 214 18.29 6.51 2.97
N LYS A 215 18.30 6.56 4.30
CA LYS A 215 19.30 7.34 5.05
C LYS A 215 20.64 6.62 4.92
N VAL A 216 21.56 7.21 4.17
CA VAL A 216 22.92 6.67 4.00
C VAL A 216 23.82 7.30 5.06
N GLU A 217 24.26 6.49 6.02
CA GLU A 217 25.34 6.87 6.94
C GLU A 217 26.67 6.55 6.26
N ILE A 218 27.48 7.58 5.99
CA ILE A 218 28.82 7.41 5.44
C ILE A 218 29.76 7.11 6.60
N THR A 219 30.29 5.88 6.66
CA THR A 219 31.39 5.56 7.58
C THR A 219 32.72 5.83 6.90
N THR A 220 33.65 6.45 7.62
CA THR A 220 35.05 6.61 7.20
C THR A 220 35.92 5.41 7.58
N GLU A 221 35.36 4.46 8.32
CA GLU A 221 36.06 3.25 8.76
C GLU A 221 36.01 2.17 7.67
N THR A 222 37.14 1.52 7.41
CA THR A 222 37.21 0.39 6.49
C THR A 222 36.54 -0.83 7.11
N ILE A 223 35.34 -1.18 6.63
CA ILE A 223 34.66 -2.41 7.02
C ILE A 223 35.35 -3.58 6.32
N ASN A 224 35.98 -4.47 7.09
CA ASN A 224 36.57 -5.69 6.56
C ASN A 224 35.44 -6.73 6.40
N LEU A 225 34.96 -6.91 5.17
CA LEU A 225 33.90 -7.89 4.89
C LEU A 225 34.49 -9.30 5.07
N GLN A 226 34.09 -9.99 6.14
CA GLN A 226 34.40 -11.40 6.29
C GLN A 226 33.64 -12.16 5.20
N GLN A 227 34.39 -12.79 4.31
CA GLN A 227 33.85 -13.70 3.32
C GLN A 227 33.44 -14.97 4.07
N ASP A 228 32.15 -15.12 4.38
CA ASP A 228 31.60 -16.36 4.97
C ASP A 228 31.93 -17.53 4.04
N SER A 229 33.03 -18.23 4.36
CA SER A 229 33.61 -19.30 3.55
C SER A 229 33.13 -20.69 4.00
N GLU A 230 32.21 -20.77 4.97
CA GLU A 230 31.88 -22.03 5.64
C GLU A 230 30.67 -22.80 5.05
N ILE A 231 30.03 -22.32 3.97
CA ILE A 231 28.96 -23.10 3.29
C ILE A 231 29.47 -23.80 2.02
N MET A 232 30.71 -23.53 1.58
CA MET A 232 31.20 -23.95 0.27
C MET A 232 32.21 -25.11 0.28
N GLU A 233 32.45 -25.80 1.40
CA GLU A 233 33.47 -26.88 1.44
C GLU A 233 32.91 -28.31 1.46
N THR A 234 31.61 -28.54 1.67
CA THR A 234 31.06 -29.91 1.72
C THR A 234 30.60 -30.46 0.37
N SER A 235 30.64 -29.70 -0.72
CA SER A 235 30.12 -30.15 -2.04
C SER A 235 31.19 -30.52 -3.07
N TYR A 236 32.49 -30.28 -2.83
CA TYR A 236 33.52 -30.37 -3.88
C TYR A 236 34.39 -31.64 -3.85
N LYS A 237 34.00 -32.69 -3.11
CA LYS A 237 34.80 -33.93 -3.03
C LYS A 237 34.28 -35.11 -3.82
N GLU A 238 33.15 -35.01 -4.50
CA GLU A 238 32.73 -36.04 -5.46
C GLU A 238 32.60 -35.41 -6.86
N ASP A 239 33.25 -36.06 -7.82
CA ASP A 239 33.15 -35.86 -9.25
C ASP A 239 34.08 -34.83 -9.92
N GLN A 240 35.38 -35.00 -9.66
CA GLN A 240 36.36 -34.86 -10.74
C GLN A 240 36.29 -36.09 -11.68
N MET A 241 35.49 -36.00 -12.74
CA MET A 241 35.81 -36.69 -14.01
C MET A 241 35.03 -36.07 -15.17
N GLY A 242 35.74 -35.32 -16.03
CA GLY A 242 35.20 -34.80 -17.30
C GLY A 242 35.60 -33.36 -17.58
N GLU A 243 36.86 -33.11 -17.95
CA GLU A 243 37.23 -31.91 -18.70
C GLU A 243 36.68 -32.01 -20.13
N GLU A 244 35.61 -31.28 -20.43
CA GLU A 244 35.34 -30.79 -21.79
C GLU A 244 35.00 -29.29 -21.72
N LEU A 245 35.62 -28.52 -22.62
CA LEU A 245 35.57 -27.06 -22.74
C LEU A 245 34.16 -26.47 -22.51
N MET A 246 33.89 -25.94 -21.32
CA MET A 246 32.77 -25.03 -21.13
C MET A 246 33.21 -23.60 -21.45
N GLU A 247 32.54 -23.00 -22.44
CA GLU A 247 32.59 -21.56 -22.72
C GLU A 247 32.33 -20.73 -21.45
N PRO A 248 32.93 -19.52 -21.35
CA PRO A 248 32.77 -18.68 -20.17
C PRO A 248 31.28 -18.36 -19.95
N LEU A 249 30.72 -18.91 -18.87
CA LEU A 249 29.33 -18.69 -18.46
C LEU A 249 29.12 -17.20 -18.18
N LYS A 250 28.31 -16.56 -19.04
CA LYS A 250 27.91 -15.17 -18.89
C LYS A 250 26.62 -15.12 -18.07
N TYR A 251 26.62 -14.35 -16.99
CA TYR A 251 25.42 -14.11 -16.20
C TYR A 251 24.30 -13.50 -17.07
N ALA A 252 23.07 -13.97 -16.87
CA ALA A 252 21.90 -13.38 -17.52
C ALA A 252 21.69 -11.95 -16.98
N GLU A 253 21.57 -10.97 -17.89
CA GLU A 253 21.24 -9.59 -17.53
C GLU A 253 19.87 -9.55 -16.86
N GLN A 254 19.84 -9.23 -15.57
CA GLN A 254 18.64 -9.35 -14.75
C GLN A 254 17.59 -8.25 -15.05
N LEU A 255 17.91 -7.26 -15.88
CA LEU A 255 17.02 -6.22 -16.41
C LEU A 255 17.59 -5.67 -17.73
N PRO A 256 16.81 -5.51 -18.82
CA PRO A 256 17.32 -4.97 -20.09
C PRO A 256 17.41 -3.44 -20.05
N VAL A 257 18.23 -2.87 -19.17
CA VAL A 257 18.34 -1.40 -19.01
C VAL A 257 19.02 -0.75 -20.22
N ALA A 258 19.98 -1.43 -20.85
CA ALA A 258 20.68 -0.92 -22.02
C ALA A 258 19.78 -0.77 -23.27
N GLN A 259 18.74 -1.61 -23.41
CA GLN A 259 17.78 -1.50 -24.51
C GLN A 259 16.76 -0.37 -24.30
N ILE A 260 16.54 0.06 -23.05
CA ILE A 260 15.60 1.14 -22.71
C ILE A 260 16.25 2.52 -22.96
N ILE A 261 17.55 2.68 -22.68
CA ILE A 261 18.25 3.97 -22.81
C ILE A 261 18.55 4.33 -24.28
N HIS A 262 18.68 3.34 -25.17
CA HIS A 262 18.94 3.57 -26.60
C HIS A 262 17.71 3.63 -27.51
N GLN A 263 16.49 3.48 -26.97
CA GLN A 263 15.29 3.78 -27.74
C GLN A 263 15.08 5.30 -27.82
N LYS A 264 15.58 5.92 -28.90
CA LYS A 264 15.07 7.21 -29.35
C LYS A 264 13.53 7.11 -29.39
N PRO A 265 12.78 8.05 -28.77
CA PRO A 265 11.33 8.01 -28.82
C PRO A 265 10.91 8.00 -30.29
N LYS A 266 10.27 6.91 -30.74
CA LYS A 266 9.59 6.93 -32.04
C LYS A 266 8.46 7.94 -31.91
N LEU A 267 8.61 9.08 -32.58
CA LEU A 267 7.54 10.03 -32.77
C LEU A 267 6.39 9.26 -33.42
N LYS A 268 5.36 8.94 -32.64
CA LYS A 268 4.20 8.22 -33.16
C LYS A 268 3.33 9.29 -33.80
N ASP A 269 3.37 9.38 -35.12
CA ASP A 269 2.47 10.24 -35.87
C ASP A 269 1.03 9.78 -35.60
N TRP A 270 0.39 10.44 -34.64
CA TRP A 270 -0.96 10.13 -34.22
C TRP A 270 -1.91 10.52 -35.36
N HIS A 271 -2.50 9.51 -36.00
CA HIS A 271 -3.60 9.68 -36.93
C HIS A 271 -4.86 9.19 -36.21
N PRO A 272 -5.90 10.01 -36.08
CA PRO A 272 -7.16 9.55 -35.51
C PRO A 272 -7.72 8.39 -36.36
N PRO A 273 -8.32 7.36 -35.75
CA PRO A 273 -8.99 6.30 -36.51
C PRO A 273 -10.06 6.94 -37.40
N GLY A 274 -10.22 6.47 -38.65
CA GLY A 274 -11.07 7.12 -39.66
C GLY A 274 -12.52 7.41 -39.22
N GLY A 275 -13.05 6.63 -38.28
CA GLY A 275 -14.36 6.89 -37.66
C GLY A 275 -14.43 8.15 -36.78
N PHE A 276 -13.31 8.58 -36.19
CA PHE A 276 -13.23 9.77 -35.35
C PHE A 276 -13.32 11.06 -36.17
N ILE A 277 -12.70 11.08 -37.36
CA ILE A 277 -12.79 12.21 -38.30
C ILE A 277 -14.22 12.34 -38.82
N LEU A 278 -14.86 11.24 -39.21
CA LEU A 278 -16.27 11.24 -39.65
C LEU A 278 -17.22 11.69 -38.53
N GLY A 279 -17.00 11.24 -37.29
CA GLY A 279 -17.78 11.66 -36.13
C GLY A 279 -17.64 13.16 -35.82
N LEU A 280 -16.42 13.69 -35.91
CA LEU A 280 -16.17 15.12 -35.69
C LEU A 280 -16.81 15.99 -36.77
N TRP A 281 -16.74 15.59 -38.04
CA TRP A 281 -17.41 16.30 -39.13
C TRP A 281 -18.94 16.26 -39.02
N ALA A 282 -19.53 15.13 -38.63
CA ALA A 282 -20.96 15.04 -38.39
C ALA A 282 -21.42 15.97 -37.26
N LEU A 283 -20.63 16.06 -36.18
CA LEU A 283 -20.91 16.94 -35.05
C LEU A 283 -20.78 18.42 -35.41
N ILE A 284 -19.75 18.80 -36.18
CA ILE A 284 -19.57 20.16 -36.68
C ILE A 284 -20.73 20.56 -37.61
N ILE A 285 -21.14 19.68 -38.53
CA ILE A 285 -22.29 19.92 -39.43
C ILE A 285 -23.59 20.07 -38.62
N MET A 286 -23.84 19.20 -37.64
CA MET A 286 -25.03 19.33 -36.77
C MET A 286 -25.03 20.64 -35.99
N VAL A 287 -23.89 21.03 -35.41
CA VAL A 287 -23.77 22.29 -34.68
C VAL A 287 -23.95 23.48 -35.62
N PHE A 288 -23.41 23.43 -36.84
CA PHE A 288 -23.59 24.48 -37.85
C PHE A 288 -25.07 24.62 -38.27
N PHE A 289 -25.77 23.53 -38.56
CA PHE A 289 -27.21 23.60 -38.88
C PHE A 289 -28.06 24.06 -37.69
N LYS A 290 -27.72 23.64 -36.48
CA LYS A 290 -28.44 24.04 -35.26
C LYS A 290 -28.22 25.51 -34.90
N THR A 291 -27.03 26.06 -35.16
CA THR A 291 -26.67 27.45 -34.78
C THR A 291 -26.87 28.46 -35.91
N TYR A 292 -26.53 28.11 -37.15
CA TYR A 292 -26.66 28.98 -38.33
C TYR A 292 -27.90 28.68 -39.18
N GLY A 293 -28.25 27.40 -39.37
CA GLY A 293 -29.39 26.99 -40.21
C GLY A 293 -30.73 27.54 -39.69
N ILE A 294 -30.95 27.52 -38.38
CA ILE A 294 -32.18 28.05 -37.75
C ILE A 294 -32.27 29.58 -37.86
N LYS A 295 -31.13 30.28 -37.94
CA LYS A 295 -31.10 31.76 -38.05
C LYS A 295 -31.25 32.27 -39.49
N HIS A 296 -30.81 31.53 -40.50
CA HIS A 296 -30.79 31.99 -41.90
C HIS A 296 -31.85 31.36 -42.83
N MET A 297 -32.62 30.37 -42.37
CA MET A 297 -33.73 29.78 -43.15
C MET A 297 -34.95 30.71 -43.35
N LYS A 298 -34.97 31.91 -42.77
CA LYS A 298 -36.03 32.93 -42.99
C LYS A 298 -35.86 33.76 -44.26
N PHE A 299 -34.81 33.54 -45.06
CA PHE A 299 -34.53 34.34 -46.27
C PHE A 299 -34.38 33.50 -47.56
N ILE A 300 -34.73 32.21 -47.54
CA ILE A 300 -34.65 31.31 -48.72
C ILE A 300 -36.01 30.64 -49.05
N PHE A 301 -37.09 31.01 -48.37
CA PHE A 301 -38.47 30.74 -48.80
C PHE A 301 -39.31 32.01 -48.69
#